data_AF-A0A660Z160-F1
#
_entry.id   AF-A0A660Z160-F1
#
_cell.length_a   1.000
_cell.length_b   1.000
_cell.length_c   1.000
_cell.angle_alpha   90.00
_cell.angle_beta   90.00
_cell.angle_gamma   90.00
#
_symmetry.space_group_name_H-M   'P 1'
#
loop_
_entity.id
_entity.type
_entity.pdbx_description
1 polymer ?
#
loop_
_entity_poly.entity_id
_entity_poly.type
_entity_poly.pdbx_seq_one_letter_code
_entity_poly.pdbx_strand_id
1 'polypeptide(L)' 'MNENKNSVYFPLLLNIKNYPCLVVGGGKVAFRKVTSLRDFQVGVTLLAPKICEPLLDLKRKR' A
#
# COMPACT_ATOMS: atom_id res chain seq x y z
N MET A 1 -2.75 -2.13 28.94
CA MET A 1 -1.75 -3.22 28.84
C MET A 1 -0.68 -2.74 27.87
N ASN A 2 0.42 -2.19 28.38
CA ASN A 2 1.50 -1.67 27.53
C ASN A 2 2.56 -2.75 27.41
N GLU A 3 2.48 -3.57 26.36
CA GLU A 3 3.54 -4.51 26.04
C GLU A 3 4.56 -3.82 25.15
N ASN A 4 5.69 -3.43 25.74
CA ASN A 4 6.90 -3.07 25.01
C ASN A 4 7.46 -4.33 24.32
N LYS A 5 6.87 -4.69 23.19
CA LYS A 5 7.33 -5.78 22.32
C LYS A 5 8.54 -5.27 21.53
N ASN A 6 9.75 -5.60 22.00
CA ASN A 6 10.95 -5.36 21.20
C ASN A 6 11.03 -6.44 20.10
N SER A 7 10.32 -6.22 18.99
CA SER A 7 10.28 -7.15 17.86
C SER A 7 11.53 -7.01 17.01
N VAL A 8 12.35 -8.07 16.96
CA VAL A 8 13.46 -8.19 16.01
C VAL A 8 12.88 -8.68 14.69
N TYR A 9 12.85 -7.81 13.67
CA TYR A 9 12.35 -8.14 12.34
C TYR A 9 13.45 -8.83 11.51
N PHE A 10 13.09 -9.88 10.77
CA PHE A 10 13.95 -10.48 9.76
C PHE A 10 13.64 -9.85 8.39
N PRO A 11 14.64 -9.31 7.67
CA PRO A 11 14.40 -8.72 6.35
C PRO A 11 14.09 -9.82 5.32
N LEU A 12 13.02 -9.64 4.54
CA LEU A 12 12.62 -10.54 3.46
C LEU A 12 12.50 -9.78 2.14
N LEU A 13 13.07 -10.35 1.08
CA LEU A 13 12.86 -9.92 -0.30
C LEU A 13 11.77 -10.80 -0.91
N LEU A 14 10.58 -10.24 -1.09
CA LEU A 14 9.42 -10.96 -1.62
C LEU A 14 9.17 -10.57 -3.08
N ASN A 15 9.00 -11.57 -3.95
CA ASN A 15 8.47 -11.34 -5.28
C ASN A 15 6.94 -11.23 -5.20
N ILE A 16 6.43 -10.01 -5.32
CA ILE A 16 5.00 -9.70 -5.25
C ILE A 16 4.40 -9.41 -6.63
N LYS A 17 5.12 -9.69 -7.72
CA LYS A 17 4.59 -9.52 -9.08
C LYS A 17 3.30 -10.33 -9.24
N ASN A 18 2.28 -9.71 -9.81
CA ASN A 18 0.94 -10.27 -10.01
C ASN A 18 0.22 -10.72 -8.72
N TYR A 19 0.74 -10.41 -7.54
CA TYR A 19 0.07 -10.72 -6.28
C TYR A 19 -1.09 -9.72 -6.04
N PRO A 20 -2.24 -10.13 -5.48
CA PRO A 20 -3.26 -9.19 -5.06
C PRO A 20 -2.81 -8.45 -3.78
N CYS A 21 -2.82 -7.12 -3.81
CA CYS A 21 -2.50 -6.28 -2.66
C CYS A 21 -3.65 -5.34 -2.31
N LEU A 22 -4.07 -5.35 -1.04
CA LEU A 22 -5.07 -4.42 -0.51
C LEU A 22 -4.38 -3.30 0.27
N VAL A 23 -4.68 -2.05 -0.07
CA VAL A 23 -4.31 -0.88 0.73
C VAL A 23 -5.57 -0.30 1.36
N VAL A 24 -5.56 -0.20 2.69
CA VAL A 24 -6.67 0.38 3.48
C VAL A 24 -6.32 1.80 3.90
N GLY A 25 -7.27 2.72 3.71
CA GLY A 25 -7.10 4.15 3.93
C GLY A 25 -6.82 4.91 2.64
N GLY A 26 -7.21 6.19 2.60
CA GLY A 26 -7.15 7.02 1.38
C GLY A 26 -6.41 8.34 1.55
N GLY A 27 -5.62 8.49 2.61
CA GLY A 27 -4.82 9.70 2.86
C GLY A 27 -3.43 9.66 2.19
N LYS A 28 -2.58 10.64 2.56
CA LYS A 28 -1.21 10.77 2.03
C LYS A 28 -0.33 9.53 2.24
N VAL A 29 -0.52 8.79 3.34
CA VAL A 29 0.23 7.54 3.59
C VAL A 29 -0.16 6.44 2.61
N ALA A 30 -1.46 6.31 2.30
CA ALA A 30 -1.92 5.35 1.31
C ALA A 30 -1.41 5.70 -0.09
N PHE A 31 -1.41 6.99 -0.45
CA PHE A 31 -0.79 7.46 -1.69
C PHE A 31 0.66 6.99 -1.83
N ARG A 32 1.50 7.23 -0.82
CA ARG A 32 2.90 6.79 -0.82
C ARG A 32 3.04 5.28 -0.99
N LYS A 33 2.23 4.49 -0.28
CA LYS A 33 2.26 3.02 -0.37
C LYS A 33 1.82 2.51 -1.74
N VAL A 34 0.73 3.05 -2.28
CA VAL A 34 0.23 2.67 -3.61
C VAL A 34 1.27 2.98 -4.68
N THR A 35 1.88 4.17 -4.64
CA THR A 35 2.93 4.55 -5.60
C THR A 35 4.10 3.57 -5.55
N SER A 36 4.65 3.27 -4.36
CA SER A 36 5.75 2.30 -4.24
C SER A 36 5.36 0.89 -4.68
N LEU A 37 4.13 0.44 -4.40
CA LEU A 37 3.68 -0.90 -4.79
C LEU A 37 3.55 -1.05 -6.31
N ARG A 38 3.10 -0.01 -7.02
CA ARG A 38 2.90 -0.07 -8.48
C ARG A 38 4.18 -0.39 -9.26
N ASP A 39 5.33 0.01 -8.74
CA ASP A 39 6.64 -0.26 -9.36
C ASP A 39 6.95 -1.77 -9.44
N PHE A 40 6.26 -2.60 -8.62
CA PHE A 40 6.46 -4.05 -8.55
C PHE A 40 5.46 -4.88 -9.39
N GLN A 41 4.73 -4.26 -10.33
CA GLN A 41 3.77 -4.96 -11.22
C GLN A 41 2.71 -5.77 -10.44
N VAL A 42 2.19 -5.18 -9.37
CA VAL A 42 1.25 -5.80 -8.43
C VAL A 42 -0.17 -5.26 -8.64
N GLY A 43 -1.18 -6.10 -8.43
CA GLY A 43 -2.58 -5.71 -8.51
C GLY A 43 -3.01 -5.01 -7.23
N VAL A 44 -3.13 -3.68 -7.23
CA VAL A 44 -3.51 -2.91 -6.03
C VAL A 44 -5.00 -2.60 -6.00
N THR A 45 -5.67 -3.05 -4.94
CA THR A 45 -7.03 -2.63 -4.56
C THR A 45 -6.95 -1.62 -3.44
N LEU A 46 -7.66 -0.50 -3.56
CA LEU A 46 -7.73 0.55 -2.52
C LEU A 46 -9.11 0.53 -1.87
N LEU A 47 -9.15 0.50 -0.54
CA LEU A 47 -10.39 0.56 0.24
C LEU A 47 -10.34 1.71 1.26
N ALA A 48 -11.20 2.72 1.09
CA ALA A 48 -11.31 3.84 2.01
C ALA A 48 -12.67 4.56 1.88
N PRO A 49 -13.24 5.13 2.96
CA PRO A 49 -14.45 5.95 2.89
C PRO A 49 -14.22 7.30 2.21
N LYS A 50 -12.98 7.81 2.22
CA LYS A 50 -12.54 9.04 1.55
C LYS A 50 -11.18 8.80 0.92
N ILE A 51 -10.96 9.32 -0.28
CA ILE A 51 -9.70 9.18 -1.04
C ILE A 51 -9.19 10.59 -1.37
N CYS A 52 -7.90 10.84 -1.12
CA CYS A 52 -7.28 12.11 -1.45
C CYS A 52 -7.05 12.26 -2.96
N GLU A 53 -7.00 13.51 -3.40
CA GLU A 53 -6.90 13.89 -4.81
C GLU A 53 -5.71 13.20 -5.53
N PRO A 54 -4.48 13.14 -4.97
CA PRO A 54 -3.38 12.44 -5.63
C PRO A 54 -3.64 10.95 -5.90
N LEU A 55 -4.42 10.27 -5.05
CA LEU A 55 -4.80 8.86 -5.26
C LEU A 55 -5.85 8.72 -6.36
N LEU A 56 -6.76 9.70 -6.50
CA LEU A 56 -7.77 9.71 -7.56
C LEU A 56 -7.11 9.93 -8.93
N ASP A 57 -6.09 10.78 -9.01
CA ASP A 57 -5.34 11.04 -10.25
C ASP A 57 -4.61 9.79 -10.77
N LEU A 58 -4.21 8.87 -9.86
CA LEU A 58 -3.57 7.61 -10.24
C LEU A 58 -4.53 6.65 -10.97
N LYS A 59 -5.85 6.82 -10.85
CA LYS A 59 -6.87 5.96 -11.47
C LYS A 59 -6.91 6.08 -13.01
N ARG A 60 -6.23 7.10 -13.58
CA ARG A 60 -6.45 7.57 -14.96
C ARG A 60 -5.56 6.96 -16.06
N LYS A 61 -4.78 5.91 -15.78
CA LYS A 61 -4.02 5.22 -16.84
C LYS A 61 -4.41 3.74 -16.88
N ARG A 62 -5.37 3.42 -17.76
CA ARG A 62 -5.45 2.09 -18.37
C ARG A 62 -4.46 2.04 -19.52
#